data_AF-A0A2V0QEZ3-F1
#
_entry.id   AF-A0A2V0QEZ3-F1
#
_cell.length_a   1.000
_cell.length_b   1.000
_cell.length_c   1.000
_cell.angle_alpha   90.00
_cell.angle_beta   90.00
_cell.angle_gamma   90.00
#
_symmetry.space_group_name_H-M   'P 1'
#
loop_
_entity.id
_entity.type
_entity.pdbx_description
1 polymer ?
#
loop_
_entity_poly.entity_id
_entity_poly.type
_entity_poly.pdbx_seq_one_letter_code
_entity_poly.pdbx_strand_id
1 'polypeptide(L)'
;MRQYTRHAIYNACTPKKEFCKRYNIEVAEADWPCSHLPVEIVADRAELLSDAGETMTKTLGIAVKILPPFRPDWKSIVESRFRLINDKLDLKFVPGGVDARKMERGDRDYQLDAIFDIDEFTEMVILGVLAHNKSLRVPHLLNREMTTAEVEPTPISLWQWSMANSLLNSKIVSPAELKIALLPSQECRISRDGINFKGVQYTCETAVRSEWLERSHNFKTKYVRVFYDPNAVENCWIKSDAGFEPLTIVPQHRAKYSGLRMEEVLDMISILKQVSPETRYQNANTGAHLQGRQQEIYDRAKDKRKGQGNPKSNAEFKRDKRSKRAAEAQNERDLDTADLNHLRVVDNSPEGILKPLAEKTGSSRSAAFLRLVVNADHEANHE
;
A
#
# COMPACT_ATOMS: atom_id res chain seq x y z
N MET A 1 11.29 7.35 -7.70
CA MET A 1 12.29 8.16 -6.98
C MET A 1 13.14 7.23 -6.14
N ARG A 2 14.47 7.37 -6.20
CA ARG A 2 15.40 6.53 -5.44
C ARG A 2 15.43 6.93 -3.97
N GLN A 3 15.82 6.01 -3.08
CA GLN A 3 15.77 6.23 -1.63
C GLN A 3 16.66 7.40 -1.19
N TYR A 4 17.86 7.51 -1.74
CA TYR A 4 18.80 8.59 -1.38
C TYR A 4 18.28 9.97 -1.79
N THR A 5 17.59 10.10 -2.94
CA THR A 5 16.99 11.37 -3.37
C THR A 5 15.95 11.85 -2.35
N ARG A 6 15.14 10.94 -1.81
CA ARG A 6 14.18 11.25 -0.74
C ARG A 6 14.88 11.73 0.53
N HIS A 7 15.93 11.04 0.96
CA HIS A 7 16.69 11.43 2.15
C HIS A 7 17.33 12.81 1.97
N ALA A 8 17.87 13.11 0.78
CA ALA A 8 18.46 14.40 0.47
C ALA A 8 17.42 15.53 0.53
N ILE A 9 16.25 15.35 -0.09
CA ILE A 9 15.16 16.33 -0.05
C ILE A 9 14.64 16.52 1.39
N TYR A 10 14.43 15.42 2.11
CA TYR A 10 13.99 15.46 3.51
C TYR A 10 14.98 16.24 4.37
N ASN A 11 16.27 15.89 4.29
CA ASN A 11 17.32 16.57 5.01
C ASN A 11 17.35 18.06 4.66
N ALA A 12 17.37 18.40 3.37
CA ALA A 12 17.41 19.79 2.90
C ALA A 12 16.28 20.66 3.49
N CYS A 13 15.06 20.10 3.57
CA CYS A 13 13.85 20.81 4.00
C CYS A 13 13.44 20.53 5.45
N THR A 14 14.35 20.09 6.31
CA THR A 14 14.10 19.91 7.75
C THR A 14 15.20 20.54 8.61
N PRO A 15 14.92 20.86 9.89
CA PRO A 15 15.93 21.39 10.80
C PRO A 15 17.13 20.45 10.95
N LYS A 16 18.34 21.00 10.93
CA LYS A 16 19.58 20.21 10.90
C LYS A 16 20.08 19.81 12.29
N LYS A 17 19.54 20.39 13.37
CA LYS A 17 20.00 20.15 14.74
C LYS A 17 19.96 18.67 15.13
N GLU A 18 18.81 18.02 14.95
CA GLU A 18 18.67 16.59 15.24
C GLU A 18 19.48 15.73 14.27
N PHE A 19 19.57 16.14 13.01
CA PHE A 19 20.38 15.46 12.00
C PHE A 19 21.87 15.44 12.39
N CYS A 20 22.45 16.59 12.72
CA CYS A 20 23.84 16.75 13.13
C CYS A 20 24.14 16.01 14.45
N LYS A 21 23.20 16.02 15.40
CA LYS A 21 23.36 15.32 16.68
C LYS A 21 23.57 13.81 16.51
N ARG A 22 22.99 13.19 15.48
CA ARG A 22 23.21 11.76 15.18
C ARG A 22 24.64 11.42 14.78
N TYR A 23 25.39 12.43 14.33
CA TYR A 23 26.79 12.33 13.94
C TYR A 23 27.68 13.09 14.92
N ASN A 24 27.31 13.14 16.21
CA ASN A 24 28.11 13.75 17.29
C ASN A 24 28.39 15.26 17.15
N ILE A 25 27.65 15.99 16.30
CA ILE A 25 27.85 17.43 16.10
C ILE A 25 26.71 18.22 16.75
N GLU A 26 27.05 19.08 17.70
CA GLU A 26 26.11 20.04 18.29
C GLU A 26 26.14 21.38 17.52
N VAL A 27 24.97 21.80 17.03
CA VAL A 27 24.79 23.08 16.32
C VAL A 27 23.58 23.84 16.85
N ALA A 28 23.64 25.17 16.78
CA ALA A 28 22.45 26.00 16.91
C ALA A 28 21.67 26.03 15.59
N GLU A 29 20.38 26.38 15.64
CA GLU A 29 19.59 26.54 14.41
C GLU A 29 20.17 27.61 13.48
N ALA A 30 20.81 28.63 14.06
CA ALA A 30 21.46 29.71 13.33
C ALA A 30 22.71 29.27 12.54
N ASP A 31 23.34 28.15 12.91
CA ASP A 31 24.54 27.63 12.20
C ASP A 31 24.18 26.96 10.87
N TRP A 32 22.95 26.46 10.75
CA TRP A 32 22.43 25.89 9.51
C TRP A 32 20.90 26.09 9.41
N PRO A 33 20.45 27.34 9.13
CA PRO A 33 19.04 27.73 9.19
C PRO A 33 18.19 27.21 8.02
N CYS A 34 18.82 26.65 6.99
CA CYS A 34 18.13 26.15 5.80
C CYS A 34 17.29 24.91 6.13
N SER A 35 15.97 25.08 6.24
CA SER A 35 15.01 24.00 6.50
C SER A 35 13.68 24.20 5.76
N HIS A 36 13.64 25.13 4.81
CA HIS A 36 12.40 25.57 4.18
C HIS A 36 12.12 24.81 2.88
N LEU A 37 10.85 24.62 2.55
CA LEU A 37 10.45 23.97 1.30
C LEU A 37 10.53 24.98 0.13
N PRO A 38 11.32 24.70 -0.91
CA PRO A 38 11.48 25.62 -2.03
C PRO A 38 10.25 25.62 -2.94
N VAL A 39 10.08 26.71 -3.70
CA VAL A 39 9.06 26.80 -4.76
C VAL A 39 9.40 25.89 -5.94
N GLU A 40 10.69 25.77 -6.26
CA GLU A 40 11.20 25.00 -7.39
C GLU A 40 12.44 24.18 -7.00
N ILE A 41 12.48 22.92 -7.44
CA ILE A 41 13.65 22.04 -7.35
C ILE A 41 14.17 21.79 -8.75
N VAL A 42 15.44 22.15 -8.97
CA VAL A 42 16.15 21.82 -10.21
C VAL A 42 16.82 20.47 -10.03
N ALA A 43 16.59 19.54 -10.95
CA ALA A 43 17.20 18.23 -10.91
C ALA A 43 17.61 17.72 -12.29
N ASP A 44 18.54 16.78 -12.27
CA ASP A 44 18.91 16.01 -13.44
C ASP A 44 17.83 14.98 -13.80
N ARG A 45 17.76 14.66 -15.09
CA ARG A 45 16.72 13.82 -15.70
C ARG A 45 16.47 12.49 -14.98
N ALA A 46 17.47 11.81 -14.42
CA ALA A 46 17.27 10.43 -13.97
C ALA A 46 16.58 10.28 -12.61
N GLU A 47 16.67 11.27 -11.70
CA GLU A 47 16.28 11.06 -10.30
C GLU A 47 14.85 11.47 -9.99
N LEU A 48 14.42 12.62 -10.53
CA LEU A 48 13.09 13.19 -10.32
C LEU A 48 12.11 12.96 -11.49
N LEU A 49 12.57 12.47 -12.65
CA LEU A 49 11.69 12.05 -13.74
C LEU A 49 11.13 10.64 -13.48
N SER A 50 10.33 10.51 -12.41
CA SER A 50 9.62 9.28 -12.08
C SER A 50 8.22 9.62 -11.58
N ASP A 51 7.27 8.68 -11.65
CA ASP A 51 5.91 8.87 -11.11
C ASP A 51 5.92 9.32 -9.63
N ALA A 52 6.85 8.79 -8.83
CA ALA A 52 7.04 9.25 -7.45
C ALA A 52 7.52 10.72 -7.36
N GLY A 53 8.33 11.19 -8.32
CA GLY A 53 8.74 12.59 -8.41
C GLY A 53 7.56 13.50 -8.75
N GLU A 54 6.75 13.11 -9.74
CA GLU A 54 5.52 13.83 -10.10
C GLU A 54 4.47 13.81 -8.97
N THR A 55 4.39 12.71 -8.23
CA THR A 55 3.53 12.62 -7.05
C THR A 55 3.98 13.61 -6.00
N MET A 56 5.26 13.61 -5.66
CA MET A 56 5.84 14.51 -4.66
C MET A 56 5.61 15.97 -5.04
N THR A 57 5.83 16.36 -6.30
CA THR A 57 5.62 17.74 -6.76
C THR A 57 4.18 18.20 -6.61
N LYS A 58 3.22 17.38 -7.04
CA LYS A 58 1.79 17.67 -6.87
C LYS A 58 1.40 17.73 -5.39
N THR A 59 1.92 16.80 -4.60
CA THR A 59 1.59 16.64 -3.18
C THR A 59 2.12 17.80 -2.34
N LEU A 60 3.34 18.26 -2.60
CA LEU A 60 3.98 19.37 -1.87
C LEU A 60 3.76 20.73 -2.53
N GLY A 61 3.22 20.75 -3.75
CA GLY A 61 3.06 21.95 -4.57
C GLY A 61 4.39 22.59 -4.95
N ILE A 62 5.39 21.77 -5.30
CA ILE A 62 6.73 22.22 -5.71
C ILE A 62 6.85 22.03 -7.22
N ALA A 63 7.43 22.99 -7.93
CA ALA A 63 7.79 22.82 -9.32
C ALA A 63 9.10 22.02 -9.43
N VAL A 64 9.17 21.03 -10.34
CA VAL A 64 10.44 20.38 -10.67
C VAL A 64 10.86 20.79 -12.07
N LYS A 65 12.05 21.38 -12.17
CA LYS A 65 12.66 21.74 -13.43
C LYS A 65 13.76 20.77 -13.78
N ILE A 66 13.54 20.07 -14.89
CA ILE A 66 14.47 19.08 -15.40
C ILE A 66 15.37 19.76 -16.42
N LEU A 67 16.68 19.70 -16.20
CA LEU A 67 17.66 20.31 -17.08
C LEU A 67 17.65 19.65 -18.47
N PRO A 68 17.79 20.43 -19.56
CA PRO A 68 17.89 19.89 -20.91
C PRO A 68 19.18 19.04 -21.05
N PRO A 69 19.17 18.04 -21.95
CA PRO A 69 20.31 17.17 -22.15
C PRO A 69 21.44 17.98 -22.81
N PHE A 70 22.70 17.57 -22.56
CA PHE A 70 23.90 18.18 -23.16
C PHE A 70 24.17 19.65 -22.78
N ARG A 71 23.75 20.09 -21.58
CA ARG A 71 24.10 21.40 -21.01
C ARG A 71 24.83 21.26 -19.67
N PRO A 72 26.11 20.84 -19.68
CA PRO A 72 26.92 20.69 -18.46
C PRO A 72 27.11 22.02 -17.71
N ASP A 73 27.05 23.16 -18.40
CA ASP A 73 27.16 24.50 -17.80
C ASP A 73 26.15 24.73 -16.65
N TRP A 74 24.97 24.09 -16.71
CA TRP A 74 23.92 24.23 -15.70
C TRP A 74 24.16 23.35 -14.46
N LYS A 75 25.15 22.44 -14.52
CA LYS A 75 25.62 21.62 -13.39
C LYS A 75 26.88 22.19 -12.72
N SER A 76 27.45 23.26 -13.27
CA SER A 76 28.69 23.89 -12.78
C SER A 76 28.67 24.16 -11.27
N ILE A 77 27.52 24.55 -10.71
CA ILE A 77 27.35 24.78 -9.27
C ILE A 77 27.50 23.48 -8.47
N VAL A 78 26.93 22.37 -8.94
CA VAL A 78 26.98 21.07 -8.24
C VAL A 78 28.40 20.50 -8.29
N GLU A 79 29.01 20.48 -9.47
CA GLU A 79 30.38 19.97 -9.65
C GLU A 79 31.41 20.82 -8.90
N SER A 80 31.24 22.14 -8.91
CA SER A 80 32.08 23.06 -8.12
C SER A 80 31.92 22.80 -6.62
N ARG A 81 30.69 22.55 -6.12
CA ARG A 81 30.47 22.24 -4.70
C ARG A 81 31.12 20.93 -4.28
N PHE A 82 31.02 19.87 -5.08
CA PHE A 82 31.71 18.61 -4.81
C PHE A 82 33.23 18.79 -4.75
N ARG A 83 33.79 19.55 -5.71
CA ARG A 83 35.21 19.87 -5.73
C ARG A 83 35.63 20.63 -4.47
N LEU A 84 34.89 21.66 -4.08
CA LEU A 84 35.19 22.45 -2.88
C LEU A 84 35.12 21.63 -1.58
N ILE A 85 34.17 20.69 -1.49
CA ILE A 85 34.08 19.79 -0.34
C ILE A 85 35.28 18.83 -0.33
N ASN A 86 35.60 18.20 -1.47
CA ASN A 86 36.73 17.28 -1.56
C ASN A 86 38.07 17.98 -1.28
N ASP A 87 38.25 19.21 -1.77
CA ASP A 87 39.44 20.01 -1.53
C ASP A 87 39.55 20.44 -0.07
N LYS A 88 38.44 20.83 0.58
CA LYS A 88 38.44 21.22 2.01
C LYS A 88 38.64 20.04 2.96
N LEU A 89 38.15 18.87 2.60
CA LEU A 89 38.28 17.65 3.41
C LEU A 89 39.61 16.92 3.16
N ASP A 90 40.40 17.37 2.18
CA ASP A 90 41.69 16.78 1.79
C ASP A 90 41.66 15.24 1.65
N LEU A 91 40.52 14.68 1.21
CA LEU A 91 40.25 13.24 1.17
C LEU A 91 41.29 12.45 0.34
N LYS A 92 41.95 13.13 -0.61
CA LYS A 92 43.05 12.61 -1.43
C LYS A 92 44.30 12.20 -0.62
N PHE A 93 44.48 12.73 0.58
CA PHE A 93 45.65 12.48 1.43
C PHE A 93 45.35 11.54 2.61
N VAL A 94 44.11 11.07 2.72
CA VAL A 94 43.67 10.13 3.73
C VAL A 94 43.89 8.69 3.23
N PRO A 95 44.29 7.73 4.10
CA PRO A 95 44.28 6.31 3.76
C PRO A 95 42.95 5.85 3.13
N GLY A 96 43.03 5.17 1.99
CA GLY A 96 41.87 4.75 1.19
C GLY A 96 41.27 5.83 0.27
N GLY A 97 41.84 7.04 0.27
CA GLY A 97 41.47 8.10 -0.66
C GLY A 97 41.90 7.82 -2.10
N VAL A 98 40.98 7.98 -3.06
CA VAL A 98 41.28 7.79 -4.49
C VAL A 98 41.80 9.10 -5.08
N ASP A 99 43.07 9.13 -5.47
CA ASP A 99 43.58 10.17 -6.37
C ASP A 99 43.26 9.75 -7.82
N ALA A 100 42.27 10.40 -8.44
CA ALA A 100 41.84 10.11 -9.81
C ALA A 100 42.99 10.22 -10.85
N ARG A 101 44.12 10.84 -10.49
CA ARG A 101 45.31 10.95 -11.35
C ARG A 101 46.29 9.79 -11.24
N LYS A 102 46.09 8.84 -10.31
CA LYS A 102 47.00 7.72 -10.00
C LYS A 102 46.28 6.36 -9.96
N MET A 103 45.41 6.07 -10.92
CA MET A 103 44.96 4.69 -11.14
C MET A 103 45.83 4.07 -12.22
N GLU A 104 47.05 3.66 -11.86
CA GLU A 104 47.90 2.84 -12.72
C GLU A 104 47.58 1.36 -12.52
N ARG A 105 47.79 0.56 -13.58
CA ARG A 105 47.49 -0.88 -13.54
C ARG A 105 48.54 -1.59 -12.68
N GLY A 106 48.16 -1.95 -11.45
CA GLY A 106 49.03 -2.58 -10.46
C GLY A 106 49.03 -1.89 -9.09
N ASP A 107 48.35 -0.75 -8.97
CA ASP A 107 48.18 -0.08 -7.68
C ASP A 107 47.41 -0.94 -6.69
N ARG A 108 47.80 -0.82 -5.42
CA ARG A 108 47.16 -1.49 -4.29
C ARG A 108 45.69 -1.06 -4.21
N ASP A 109 44.81 -2.02 -3.91
CA ASP A 109 43.38 -1.74 -3.79
C ASP A 109 43.14 -0.79 -2.61
N TYR A 110 42.76 0.45 -2.93
CA TYR A 110 42.49 1.52 -1.97
C TYR A 110 41.36 1.14 -1.00
N GLN A 111 40.47 0.21 -1.37
CA GLN A 111 39.42 -0.28 -0.49
C GLN A 111 39.97 -0.99 0.75
N LEU A 112 41.15 -1.60 0.64
CA LEU A 112 41.81 -2.29 1.76
C LEU A 112 42.46 -1.34 2.75
N ASP A 113 42.66 -0.08 2.36
CA ASP A 113 43.29 0.96 3.18
C ASP A 113 42.25 1.99 3.69
N ALA A 114 40.96 1.77 3.43
CA ALA A 114 39.87 2.62 3.91
C ALA A 114 39.72 2.52 5.44
N ILE A 115 39.84 3.65 6.12
CA ILE A 115 39.82 3.73 7.59
C ILE A 115 38.50 4.24 8.17
N PHE A 116 37.69 4.93 7.38
CA PHE A 116 36.46 5.55 7.85
C PHE A 116 35.23 4.68 7.60
N ASP A 117 34.32 4.64 8.57
CA ASP A 117 32.96 4.19 8.30
C ASP A 117 32.10 5.31 7.68
N ILE A 118 30.85 4.96 7.34
CA ILE A 118 29.93 5.91 6.70
C ILE A 118 29.50 7.05 7.63
N ASP A 119 29.46 6.82 8.95
CA ASP A 119 29.02 7.80 9.94
C ASP A 119 30.14 8.80 10.21
N GLU A 120 31.39 8.34 10.37
CA GLU A 120 32.59 9.16 10.48
C GLU A 120 32.79 10.02 9.21
N PHE A 121 32.64 9.43 8.03
CA PHE A 121 32.70 10.19 6.79
C PHE A 121 31.58 11.24 6.70
N THR A 122 30.37 10.90 7.15
CA THR A 122 29.25 11.83 7.17
C THR A 122 29.50 12.98 8.16
N GLU A 123 30.07 12.69 9.33
CA GLU A 123 30.50 13.69 10.32
C GLU A 123 31.48 14.70 9.69
N MET A 124 32.52 14.21 9.00
CA MET A 124 33.47 15.05 8.29
C MET A 124 32.78 15.94 7.24
N VAL A 125 31.86 15.38 6.44
CA VAL A 125 31.11 16.14 5.43
C VAL A 125 30.26 17.23 6.07
N ILE A 126 29.57 16.95 7.19
CA ILE A 126 28.77 17.95 7.92
C ILE A 126 29.66 19.10 8.40
N LEU A 127 30.81 18.80 9.02
CA LEU A 127 31.77 19.82 9.46
C LEU A 127 32.28 20.66 8.27
N GLY A 128 32.58 20.02 7.15
CA GLY A 128 32.97 20.69 5.91
C GLY A 128 31.90 21.65 5.39
N VAL A 129 30.62 21.27 5.45
CA VAL A 129 29.49 22.13 5.05
C VAL A 129 29.31 23.30 6.03
N LEU A 130 29.41 23.07 7.34
CA LEU A 130 29.33 24.14 8.34
C LEU A 130 30.46 25.16 8.16
N ALA A 131 31.69 24.68 7.94
CA ALA A 131 32.83 25.54 7.64
C ALA A 131 32.63 26.30 6.31
N HIS A 132 32.08 25.65 5.27
CA HIS A 132 31.74 26.29 4.01
C HIS A 132 30.73 27.42 4.16
N ASN A 133 29.65 27.19 4.91
CA ASN A 133 28.60 28.18 5.12
C ASN A 133 29.12 29.43 5.83
N LYS A 134 30.10 29.27 6.74
CA LYS A 134 30.70 30.36 7.52
C LYS A 134 31.86 31.07 6.81
N SER A 135 32.69 30.36 6.04
CA SER A 135 33.98 30.90 5.55
C SER A 135 34.06 31.20 4.05
N LEU A 136 33.18 30.66 3.22
CA LEU A 136 33.22 30.94 1.79
C LEU A 136 32.90 32.41 1.52
N ARG A 137 33.80 33.15 0.86
CA ARG A 137 33.56 34.54 0.46
C ARG A 137 32.85 34.59 -0.89
N VAL A 138 31.66 35.19 -0.92
CA VAL A 138 30.79 35.34 -2.10
C VAL A 138 30.34 36.79 -2.32
N PRO A 139 31.26 37.78 -2.43
CA PRO A 139 30.91 39.19 -2.53
C PRO A 139 30.06 39.54 -3.76
N HIS A 140 30.18 38.75 -4.84
CA HIS A 140 29.40 38.92 -6.07
C HIS A 140 27.90 38.66 -5.91
N LEU A 141 27.46 38.08 -4.78
CA LEU A 141 26.05 37.84 -4.48
C LEU A 141 25.40 38.96 -3.66
N LEU A 142 26.17 39.94 -3.18
CA LEU A 142 25.61 41.08 -2.44
C LEU A 142 24.81 42.00 -3.38
N ASN A 143 23.61 42.37 -2.95
CA ASN A 143 22.83 43.42 -3.60
C ASN A 143 23.07 44.77 -2.90
N ARG A 144 22.52 45.86 -3.44
CA ARG A 144 22.71 47.22 -2.89
C ARG A 144 22.27 47.33 -1.43
N GLU A 145 21.17 46.68 -1.06
CA GLU A 145 20.63 46.73 0.30
C GLU A 145 21.52 45.98 1.30
N MET A 146 21.99 44.79 0.92
CA MET A 146 22.96 44.00 1.70
C MET A 146 24.28 44.76 1.90
N THR A 147 24.78 45.42 0.85
CA THR A 147 25.99 46.24 0.95
C THR A 147 25.80 47.43 1.88
N THR A 148 24.62 48.08 1.84
CA THR A 148 24.29 49.20 2.73
C THR A 148 24.14 48.75 4.18
N ALA A 149 23.63 47.53 4.39
CA ALA A 149 23.49 46.90 5.70
C ALA A 149 24.77 46.19 6.20
N GLU A 150 25.90 46.38 5.50
CA GLU A 150 27.21 45.79 5.86
C GLU A 150 27.16 44.27 6.07
N VAL A 151 26.36 43.56 5.28
CA VAL A 151 26.23 42.10 5.38
C VAL A 151 27.55 41.44 4.98
N GLU A 152 28.10 40.63 5.89
CA GLU A 152 29.26 39.81 5.58
C GLU A 152 28.98 38.92 4.36
N PRO A 153 29.87 38.89 3.33
CA PRO A 153 29.63 38.15 2.11
C PRO A 153 29.93 36.65 2.29
N THR A 154 29.20 36.00 3.19
CA THR A 154 29.24 34.57 3.46
C THR A 154 27.85 33.95 3.23
N PRO A 155 27.76 32.68 2.79
CA PRO A 155 26.47 32.03 2.54
C PRO A 155 25.50 32.13 3.72
N ILE A 156 25.99 31.93 4.94
CA ILE A 156 25.15 31.96 6.14
C ILE A 156 24.62 33.38 6.44
N SER A 157 25.46 34.41 6.31
CA SER A 157 25.06 35.80 6.53
C SER A 157 24.06 36.27 5.47
N LEU A 158 24.28 35.93 4.19
CA LEU A 158 23.33 36.22 3.12
C LEU A 158 21.97 35.55 3.37
N TRP A 159 21.97 34.30 3.83
CA TRP A 159 20.75 33.58 4.16
C TRP A 159 20.00 34.22 5.33
N GLN A 160 20.70 34.51 6.43
CA GLN A 160 20.12 35.14 7.61
C GLN A 160 19.54 36.52 7.30
N TRP A 161 20.25 37.34 6.52
CA TRP A 161 19.74 38.63 6.07
C TRP A 161 18.51 38.48 5.18
N SER A 162 18.51 37.49 4.27
CA SER A 162 17.35 37.20 3.41
C SER A 162 16.13 36.74 4.20
N MET A 163 16.31 35.95 5.27
CA MET A 163 15.25 35.59 6.21
C MET A 163 14.70 36.81 6.94
N ALA A 164 15.58 37.66 7.49
CA ALA A 164 15.17 38.84 8.24
C ALA A 164 14.40 39.87 7.39
N ASN A 165 14.72 39.95 6.09
CA ASN A 165 14.09 40.88 5.16
C ASN A 165 12.96 40.24 4.31
N SER A 166 12.47 39.06 4.70
CA SER A 166 11.35 38.35 4.04
C SER A 166 11.54 38.13 2.53
N LEU A 167 12.79 38.01 2.06
CA LEU A 167 13.11 37.74 0.66
C LEU A 167 12.94 36.27 0.29
N LEU A 168 12.66 35.41 1.26
CA LEU A 168 12.44 33.98 1.07
C LEU A 168 10.96 33.68 0.95
N ASN A 169 10.53 33.40 -0.28
CA ASN A 169 9.23 32.78 -0.50
C ASN A 169 9.37 31.27 -0.26
N SER A 170 8.85 30.78 0.86
CA SER A 170 8.93 29.37 1.20
C SER A 170 7.64 28.85 1.80
N LYS A 171 7.37 27.57 1.58
CA LYS A 171 6.25 26.88 2.19
C LYS A 171 6.72 26.25 3.49
N ILE A 172 5.91 26.40 4.54
CA ILE A 172 6.09 25.67 5.79
C ILE A 172 5.28 24.39 5.67
N VAL A 173 5.96 23.25 5.72
CA VAL A 173 5.36 21.91 5.76
C VAL A 173 5.95 21.21 6.96
N SER A 174 5.13 20.49 7.73
CA SER A 174 5.66 19.78 8.89
C SER A 174 6.62 18.66 8.45
N PRO A 175 7.65 18.33 9.26
CA PRO A 175 8.55 17.22 8.94
C PRO A 175 7.81 15.89 8.72
N ALA A 176 6.71 15.66 9.43
CA ALA A 176 5.90 14.46 9.26
C ALA A 176 5.23 14.41 7.88
N GLU A 177 4.56 15.49 7.47
CA GLU A 177 3.92 15.57 6.15
C GLU A 177 4.94 15.48 5.01
N LEU A 178 6.09 16.12 5.15
CA LEU A 178 7.18 16.03 4.18
C LEU A 178 7.67 14.58 4.06
N LYS A 179 7.86 13.89 5.19
CA LYS A 179 8.28 12.49 5.20
C LYS A 179 7.27 11.61 4.46
N ILE A 180 5.98 11.75 4.76
CA ILE A 180 4.90 10.97 4.11
C ILE A 180 4.81 11.30 2.62
N ALA A 181 4.92 12.56 2.22
CA ALA A 181 4.88 12.97 0.82
C ALA A 181 6.03 12.40 -0.03
N LEU A 182 7.15 12.04 0.61
CA LEU A 182 8.30 11.39 -0.02
C LEU A 182 8.16 9.86 -0.08
N LEU A 183 7.27 9.24 0.71
CA LEU A 183 7.06 7.79 0.69
C LEU A 183 6.60 7.29 -0.68
N PRO A 184 6.84 6.01 -1.01
CA PRO A 184 6.25 5.43 -2.21
C PRO A 184 4.72 5.49 -2.12
N SER A 185 4.09 5.66 -3.26
CA SER A 185 2.63 5.77 -3.35
C SER A 185 2.07 4.92 -4.48
N GLN A 186 0.81 4.51 -4.34
CA GLN A 186 0.10 3.76 -5.38
C GLN A 186 -1.38 4.16 -5.41
N GLU A 187 -1.96 4.25 -6.61
CA GLU A 187 -3.41 4.39 -6.75
C GLU A 187 -4.11 3.07 -6.43
N CYS A 188 -5.04 3.16 -5.49
CA CYS A 188 -5.76 2.03 -4.92
C CYS A 188 -7.26 2.19 -5.17
N ARG A 189 -7.93 1.09 -5.46
CA ARG A 189 -9.37 1.08 -5.68
C ARG A 189 -10.09 1.14 -4.34
N ILE A 190 -11.14 1.95 -4.28
CA ILE A 190 -12.10 1.96 -3.18
C ILE A 190 -13.22 0.95 -3.50
N SER A 191 -13.46 0.02 -2.59
CA SER A 191 -14.56 -0.95 -2.63
C SER A 191 -15.45 -0.85 -1.38
N ARG A 192 -16.55 -1.61 -1.34
CA ARG A 192 -17.45 -1.68 -0.16
C ARG A 192 -16.74 -2.12 1.10
N ASP A 193 -15.73 -2.98 0.98
CA ASP A 193 -15.00 -3.51 2.13
C ASP A 193 -13.83 -2.60 2.57
N GLY A 194 -13.60 -1.48 1.88
CA GLY A 194 -12.50 -0.56 2.17
C GLY A 194 -11.66 -0.17 0.96
N ILE A 195 -10.55 0.50 1.25
CA ILE A 195 -9.47 0.80 0.31
C ILE A 195 -8.64 -0.47 0.16
N ASN A 196 -8.61 -1.05 -1.05
CA ASN A 196 -7.84 -2.26 -1.32
C ASN A 196 -6.43 -1.89 -1.78
N PHE A 197 -5.44 -2.17 -0.94
CA PHE A 197 -4.03 -1.94 -1.23
C PHE A 197 -3.23 -3.22 -1.01
N LYS A 198 -2.59 -3.72 -2.09
CA LYS A 198 -1.73 -4.91 -2.07
C LYS A 198 -2.39 -6.17 -1.46
N GLY A 199 -3.71 -6.31 -1.60
CA GLY A 199 -4.47 -7.46 -1.08
C GLY A 199 -4.83 -7.35 0.40
N VAL A 200 -4.51 -6.22 1.04
CA VAL A 200 -4.97 -5.84 2.38
C VAL A 200 -6.05 -4.76 2.23
N GLN A 201 -7.01 -4.77 3.14
CA GLN A 201 -8.13 -3.84 3.16
C GLN A 201 -7.92 -2.84 4.28
N TYR A 202 -8.06 -1.57 3.93
CA TYR A 202 -7.89 -0.45 4.83
C TYR A 202 -9.14 0.41 4.89
N THR A 203 -9.30 1.16 5.96
CA THR A 203 -10.32 2.18 6.14
C THR A 203 -9.68 3.45 6.73
N CYS A 204 -10.40 4.55 6.71
CA CYS A 204 -10.00 5.80 7.38
C CYS A 204 -11.25 6.56 7.81
N GLU A 205 -11.08 7.58 8.65
CA GLU A 205 -12.17 8.39 9.19
C GLU A 205 -12.97 9.06 8.06
N THR A 206 -12.29 9.59 7.04
CA THR A 206 -12.94 10.18 5.87
C THR A 206 -13.79 9.17 5.10
N ALA A 207 -13.30 7.93 4.95
CA ALA A 207 -14.02 6.87 4.26
C ALA A 207 -15.29 6.44 5.02
N VAL A 208 -15.22 6.39 6.35
CA VAL A 208 -16.36 6.09 7.22
C VAL A 208 -17.38 7.23 7.17
N ARG A 209 -16.95 8.47 7.45
CA ARG A 209 -17.82 9.65 7.51
C ARG A 209 -18.53 9.96 6.20
N SER A 210 -17.83 9.76 5.08
CA SER A 210 -18.35 10.08 3.74
C SER A 210 -19.06 8.89 3.09
N GLU A 211 -19.31 7.81 3.85
CA GLU A 211 -19.96 6.58 3.40
C GLU A 211 -19.36 6.04 2.09
N TRP A 212 -18.03 6.12 1.94
CA TRP A 212 -17.36 5.69 0.70
C TRP A 212 -17.66 4.22 0.38
N LEU A 213 -17.87 3.42 1.42
CA LEU A 213 -18.21 2.01 1.36
C LEU A 213 -19.62 1.78 0.79
N GLU A 214 -20.62 2.53 1.26
CA GLU A 214 -22.02 2.36 0.85
C GLU A 214 -22.27 2.96 -0.53
N ARG A 215 -21.69 4.14 -0.79
CA ARG A 215 -21.82 4.86 -2.07
C ARG A 215 -21.07 4.18 -3.22
N SER A 216 -20.21 3.21 -2.92
CA SER A 216 -19.51 2.40 -3.93
C SER A 216 -20.45 1.56 -4.80
N HIS A 217 -21.71 1.36 -4.40
CA HIS A 217 -22.73 0.64 -5.17
C HIS A 217 -23.19 1.37 -6.44
N ASN A 218 -23.35 2.70 -6.36
CA ASN A 218 -24.13 3.48 -7.32
C ASN A 218 -23.28 4.44 -8.16
N PHE A 219 -21.96 4.47 -7.96
CA PHE A 219 -21.05 5.43 -8.61
C PHE A 219 -19.87 4.77 -9.32
N LYS A 220 -19.32 5.51 -10.30
CA LYS A 220 -18.07 5.22 -11.01
C LYS A 220 -16.98 4.77 -10.03
N THR A 221 -16.20 3.75 -10.39
CA THR A 221 -15.05 3.26 -9.62
C THR A 221 -14.19 4.43 -9.17
N LYS A 222 -14.08 4.62 -7.85
CA LYS A 222 -13.24 5.64 -7.24
C LYS A 222 -11.87 5.06 -6.89
N TYR A 223 -10.84 5.87 -7.08
CA TYR A 223 -9.47 5.56 -6.73
C TYR A 223 -8.95 6.60 -5.73
N VAL A 224 -8.06 6.18 -4.84
CA VAL A 224 -7.34 7.05 -3.92
C VAL A 224 -5.86 6.69 -3.94
N ARG A 225 -5.00 7.70 -3.88
CA ARG A 225 -3.55 7.47 -3.80
C ARG A 225 -3.16 7.20 -2.35
N VAL A 226 -2.57 6.04 -2.11
CA VAL A 226 -2.10 5.59 -0.81
C VAL A 226 -0.59 5.74 -0.76
N PHE A 227 -0.09 6.48 0.23
CA PHE A 227 1.32 6.60 0.59
C PHE A 227 1.62 5.56 1.65
N TYR A 228 2.74 4.83 1.57
CA TYR A 228 3.00 3.71 2.48
C TYR A 228 4.48 3.56 2.83
N ASP A 229 4.76 3.07 4.03
CA ASP A 229 6.10 2.60 4.42
C ASP A 229 6.27 1.13 4.03
N PRO A 230 7.24 0.77 3.17
CA PRO A 230 7.51 -0.62 2.84
C PRO A 230 7.82 -1.52 4.05
N ASN A 231 8.33 -0.92 5.14
CA ASN A 231 8.75 -1.66 6.33
C ASN A 231 7.62 -1.94 7.33
N ALA A 232 6.42 -1.40 7.13
CA ALA A 232 5.32 -1.59 8.05
C ALA A 232 3.96 -1.51 7.35
N VAL A 233 3.16 -2.56 7.46
CA VAL A 233 1.82 -2.64 6.84
C VAL A 233 0.84 -1.65 7.44
N GLU A 234 1.03 -1.31 8.71
CA GLU A 234 0.18 -0.36 9.44
C GLU A 234 0.42 1.10 9.02
N ASN A 235 1.60 1.37 8.45
CA ASN A 235 2.05 2.70 8.09
C ASN A 235 1.61 3.04 6.67
N CYS A 236 0.31 3.34 6.52
CA CYS A 236 -0.30 3.79 5.28
C CYS A 236 -1.08 5.09 5.51
N TRP A 237 -1.10 5.98 4.52
CA TRP A 237 -1.75 7.28 4.59
C TRP A 237 -2.43 7.63 3.26
N ILE A 238 -3.45 8.47 3.32
CA ILE A 238 -4.01 9.17 2.17
C ILE A 238 -3.85 10.68 2.35
N LYS A 239 -3.84 11.43 1.27
CA LYS A 239 -3.88 12.90 1.34
C LYS A 239 -5.31 13.39 1.13
N SER A 240 -5.84 14.06 2.16
CA SER A 240 -7.12 14.78 2.15
C SER A 240 -6.89 16.29 2.03
N ASP A 241 -7.96 17.07 1.93
CA ASP A 241 -7.89 18.54 1.94
C ASP A 241 -7.34 19.09 3.27
N ALA A 242 -7.55 18.36 4.37
CA ALA A 242 -7.08 18.73 5.71
C ALA A 242 -5.62 18.31 5.99
N GLY A 243 -5.00 17.54 5.09
CA GLY A 243 -3.65 16.99 5.28
C GLY A 243 -3.59 15.47 5.12
N PHE A 244 -2.51 14.87 5.60
CA PHE A 244 -2.35 13.41 5.56
C PHE A 244 -3.17 12.74 6.66
N GLU A 245 -3.97 11.75 6.26
CA GLU A 245 -4.81 10.95 7.14
C GLU A 245 -4.29 9.51 7.19
N PRO A 246 -4.07 8.93 8.38
CA PRO A 246 -3.62 7.55 8.51
C PRO A 246 -4.72 6.57 8.12
N LEU A 247 -4.32 5.49 7.47
CA LEU A 247 -5.17 4.35 7.16
C LEU A 247 -5.10 3.32 8.29
N THR A 248 -6.25 2.73 8.61
CA THR A 248 -6.36 1.63 9.58
C THR A 248 -6.71 0.34 8.86
N ILE A 249 -6.00 -0.75 9.14
CA ILE A 249 -6.33 -2.08 8.60
C ILE A 249 -7.68 -2.53 9.18
N VAL A 250 -8.57 -3.05 8.33
CA VAL A 250 -9.85 -3.57 8.79
C VAL A 250 -9.68 -4.72 9.80
N PRO A 251 -10.56 -4.87 10.81
CA PRO A 251 -10.34 -5.80 11.92
C PRO A 251 -10.01 -7.24 11.50
N GLN A 252 -10.70 -7.75 10.47
CA GLN A 252 -10.51 -9.11 9.94
C GLN A 252 -9.09 -9.34 9.41
N HIS A 253 -8.50 -8.33 8.76
CA HIS A 253 -7.15 -8.39 8.22
C HIS A 253 -6.09 -7.98 9.24
N ARG A 254 -6.45 -7.13 10.21
CA ARG A 254 -5.53 -6.70 11.27
C ARG A 254 -5.03 -7.88 12.10
N ALA A 255 -5.94 -8.78 12.49
CA ALA A 255 -5.56 -9.99 13.24
C ALA A 255 -4.57 -10.90 12.49
N LYS A 256 -4.50 -10.79 11.16
CA LYS A 256 -3.68 -11.65 10.31
C LYS A 256 -2.34 -11.01 9.93
N TYR A 257 -2.31 -9.70 9.73
CA TYR A 257 -1.17 -9.01 9.11
C TYR A 257 -0.49 -7.94 9.99
N SER A 258 -1.04 -7.64 11.17
CA SER A 258 -0.46 -6.63 12.08
C SER A 258 0.98 -6.99 12.49
N GLY A 259 1.84 -5.98 12.58
CA GLY A 259 3.26 -6.12 12.95
C GLY A 259 4.19 -6.63 11.85
N LEU A 260 3.67 -6.99 10.66
CA LEU A 260 4.49 -7.49 9.55
C LEU A 260 4.96 -6.37 8.61
N ARG A 261 6.02 -6.65 7.86
CA ARG A 261 6.46 -5.84 6.71
C ARG A 261 5.54 -6.07 5.51
N MET A 262 5.48 -5.09 4.61
CA MET A 262 4.64 -5.20 3.41
C MET A 262 5.04 -6.37 2.52
N GLU A 263 6.34 -6.68 2.43
CA GLU A 263 6.85 -7.81 1.65
C GLU A 263 6.41 -9.16 2.23
N GLU A 264 6.51 -9.34 3.55
CA GLU A 264 6.08 -10.58 4.23
C GLU A 264 4.58 -10.84 4.02
N VAL A 265 3.76 -9.78 4.05
CA VAL A 265 2.31 -9.90 3.77
C VAL A 265 2.06 -10.29 2.31
N LEU A 266 2.79 -9.69 1.36
CA LEU A 266 2.68 -10.06 -0.05
C LEU A 266 3.07 -11.53 -0.27
N ASP A 267 4.14 -11.99 0.36
CA ASP A 267 4.58 -13.38 0.32
C ASP A 267 3.52 -14.31 0.90
N MET A 268 2.97 -13.99 2.07
CA MET A 268 1.89 -14.76 2.69
C MET A 268 0.66 -14.84 1.78
N ILE A 269 0.25 -13.73 1.18
CA ILE A 269 -0.87 -13.69 0.23
C ILE A 269 -0.55 -14.51 -1.01
N SER A 270 0.70 -14.49 -1.49
CA SER A 270 1.12 -15.27 -2.66
C SER A 270 1.06 -16.77 -2.39
N ILE A 271 1.56 -17.22 -1.23
CA ILE A 271 1.53 -18.61 -0.78
C ILE A 271 0.09 -19.10 -0.66
N LEU A 272 -0.79 -18.30 -0.04
CA LEU A 272 -2.21 -18.66 0.11
C LEU A 272 -2.97 -18.74 -1.21
N LYS A 273 -2.52 -18.02 -2.25
CA LYS A 273 -3.10 -18.10 -3.59
C LYS A 273 -2.56 -19.26 -4.42
N GLN A 274 -1.48 -19.92 -3.98
CA GLN A 274 -0.97 -21.09 -4.67
C GLN A 274 -1.94 -22.25 -4.48
N VAL A 275 -2.41 -22.80 -5.61
CA VAL A 275 -3.22 -24.01 -5.64
C VAL A 275 -2.32 -25.12 -6.16
N SER A 276 -2.19 -26.20 -5.38
CA SER A 276 -1.35 -27.34 -5.78
C SER A 276 -1.82 -27.95 -7.10
N PRO A 277 -0.92 -28.54 -7.90
CA PRO A 277 -1.29 -29.22 -9.14
C PRO A 277 -2.36 -30.31 -8.91
N GLU A 278 -2.28 -31.00 -7.79
CA GLU A 278 -3.23 -32.04 -7.40
C GLU A 278 -4.62 -31.46 -7.12
N THR A 279 -4.72 -30.36 -6.36
CA THR A 279 -5.99 -29.67 -6.13
C THR A 279 -6.57 -29.11 -7.43
N ARG A 280 -5.73 -28.60 -8.34
CA ARG A 280 -6.19 -28.19 -9.68
C ARG A 280 -6.75 -29.36 -10.48
N TYR A 281 -6.07 -30.49 -10.47
CA TYR A 281 -6.52 -31.71 -11.13
C TYR A 281 -7.84 -32.22 -10.56
N GLN A 282 -7.96 -32.29 -9.22
CA GLN A 282 -9.19 -32.69 -8.55
C GLN A 282 -10.34 -31.75 -8.90
N ASN A 283 -10.13 -30.43 -8.83
CA ASN A 283 -11.16 -29.44 -9.20
C ASN A 283 -11.61 -29.59 -10.66
N ALA A 284 -10.68 -29.84 -11.59
CA ALA A 284 -10.99 -30.07 -13.00
C ALA A 284 -11.80 -31.37 -13.18
N ASN A 285 -11.42 -32.45 -12.50
CA ASN A 285 -12.11 -33.73 -12.58
C ASN A 285 -13.52 -33.65 -11.98
N THR A 286 -13.67 -32.99 -10.82
CA THR A 286 -14.98 -32.68 -10.24
C THR A 286 -15.83 -31.85 -11.19
N GLY A 287 -15.24 -30.85 -11.85
CA GLY A 287 -15.91 -30.04 -12.88
C GLY A 287 -16.39 -30.88 -14.06
N ALA A 288 -15.56 -31.80 -14.57
CA ALA A 288 -15.91 -32.70 -15.68
C ALA A 288 -17.03 -33.68 -15.29
N HIS A 289 -16.98 -34.26 -14.09
CA HIS A 289 -18.05 -35.12 -13.57
C HIS A 289 -19.37 -34.35 -13.42
N LEU A 290 -19.32 -33.12 -12.92
CA LEU A 290 -20.49 -32.27 -12.78
C LEU A 290 -21.10 -31.94 -14.15
N GLN A 291 -20.28 -31.58 -15.14
CA GLN A 291 -20.74 -31.32 -16.51
C GLN A 291 -21.34 -32.57 -17.17
N GLY A 292 -20.68 -33.72 -17.05
CA GLY A 292 -21.19 -34.99 -17.56
C GLY A 292 -22.56 -35.33 -16.96
N ARG A 293 -22.71 -35.18 -15.64
CA ARG A 293 -23.98 -35.41 -14.96
C ARG A 293 -25.06 -34.41 -15.37
N GLN A 294 -24.72 -33.14 -15.54
CA GLN A 294 -25.64 -32.13 -16.05
C GLN A 294 -26.13 -32.51 -17.46
N GLN A 295 -25.23 -32.95 -18.33
CA GLN A 295 -25.57 -33.36 -19.69
C GLN A 295 -26.51 -34.57 -19.70
N GLU A 296 -26.24 -35.60 -18.89
CA GLU A 296 -27.16 -36.74 -18.71
C GLU A 296 -28.56 -36.31 -18.26
N ILE A 297 -28.64 -35.34 -17.34
CA ILE A 297 -29.93 -34.79 -16.87
C ILE A 297 -30.62 -34.05 -18.02
N TYR A 298 -29.89 -33.25 -18.80
CA TYR A 298 -30.44 -32.55 -19.96
C TYR A 298 -30.98 -33.51 -21.02
N ASP A 299 -30.24 -34.57 -21.34
CA ASP A 299 -30.65 -35.53 -22.36
C ASP A 299 -31.86 -36.35 -21.89
N ARG A 300 -31.85 -36.80 -20.63
CA ARG A 300 -33.03 -37.44 -20.01
C ARG A 300 -34.26 -36.52 -19.99
N ALA A 301 -34.07 -35.23 -19.72
CA ALA A 301 -35.17 -34.25 -19.76
C ALA A 301 -35.68 -34.02 -21.19
N LYS A 302 -34.80 -33.97 -22.19
CA LYS A 302 -35.17 -33.89 -23.61
C LYS A 302 -35.95 -35.13 -24.04
N ASP A 303 -35.53 -36.32 -23.65
CA ASP A 303 -36.22 -37.56 -24.01
C ASP A 303 -37.60 -37.66 -23.35
N LYS A 304 -37.72 -37.29 -22.06
CA LYS A 304 -39.02 -37.13 -21.39
C LYS A 304 -39.92 -36.14 -22.14
N ARG A 305 -39.36 -35.01 -22.61
CA ARG A 305 -40.12 -34.01 -23.38
C ARG A 305 -40.57 -34.52 -24.75
N LYS A 306 -39.72 -35.25 -25.46
CA LYS A 306 -40.09 -35.90 -26.74
C LYS A 306 -41.20 -36.93 -26.53
N GLY A 307 -41.11 -37.75 -25.48
CA GLY A 307 -42.13 -38.75 -25.12
C GLY A 307 -43.50 -38.16 -24.79
N GLN A 308 -43.57 -36.90 -24.34
CA GLN A 308 -44.83 -36.18 -24.08
C GLN A 308 -45.53 -35.68 -25.36
N GLY A 309 -44.89 -35.76 -26.53
CA GLY A 309 -45.44 -35.28 -27.80
C GLY A 309 -45.48 -33.75 -27.94
N ASN A 310 -45.80 -33.28 -29.15
CA ASN A 310 -45.94 -31.85 -29.43
C ASN A 310 -47.32 -31.34 -28.99
N PRO A 311 -47.39 -30.17 -28.32
CA PRO A 311 -48.67 -29.57 -27.97
C PRO A 311 -49.43 -29.14 -29.23
N LYS A 312 -50.77 -29.30 -29.21
CA LYS A 312 -51.66 -28.88 -30.31
C LYS A 312 -51.64 -27.35 -30.54
N SER A 313 -51.33 -26.56 -29.51
CA SER A 313 -51.21 -25.09 -29.58
C SER A 313 -50.34 -24.54 -28.44
N ASN A 314 -49.58 -23.47 -28.73
CA ASN A 314 -48.81 -22.72 -27.73
C ASN A 314 -49.69 -22.10 -26.62
N ALA A 315 -50.92 -21.73 -26.95
CA ALA A 315 -51.84 -21.13 -25.99
C ALA A 315 -52.39 -22.18 -25.01
N GLU A 316 -52.76 -23.36 -25.50
CA GLU A 316 -53.28 -24.49 -24.71
C GLU A 316 -52.20 -25.04 -23.74
N PHE A 317 -50.96 -25.18 -24.22
CA PHE A 317 -49.83 -25.63 -23.40
C PHE A 317 -49.54 -24.71 -22.20
N LYS A 318 -49.73 -23.40 -22.38
CA LYS A 318 -49.50 -22.37 -21.36
C LYS A 318 -50.71 -22.15 -20.43
N ARG A 319 -51.93 -22.44 -20.88
CA ARG A 319 -53.19 -22.20 -20.14
C ARG A 319 -53.34 -23.11 -18.91
N ASP A 320 -52.81 -24.33 -19.01
CA ASP A 320 -53.06 -25.41 -18.06
C ASP A 320 -51.97 -25.55 -16.97
N LYS A 321 -51.23 -24.47 -16.68
CA LYS A 321 -50.16 -24.49 -15.66
C LYS A 321 -50.68 -24.71 -14.24
N ARG A 322 -51.92 -24.29 -13.95
CA ARG A 322 -52.50 -24.37 -12.59
C ARG A 322 -52.89 -25.81 -12.23
N SER A 323 -53.44 -26.58 -13.16
CA SER A 323 -53.76 -28.01 -12.94
C SER A 323 -52.49 -28.85 -12.85
N LYS A 324 -51.49 -28.60 -13.71
CA LYS A 324 -50.20 -29.28 -13.71
C LYS A 324 -49.43 -29.07 -12.40
N ARG A 325 -49.42 -27.84 -11.87
CA ARG A 325 -48.83 -27.54 -10.55
C ARG A 325 -49.60 -28.19 -9.41
N ALA A 326 -50.93 -28.25 -9.48
CA ALA A 326 -51.72 -28.92 -8.45
C ALA A 326 -51.48 -30.44 -8.41
N ALA A 327 -51.31 -31.07 -9.58
CA ALA A 327 -50.95 -32.48 -9.69
C ALA A 327 -49.49 -32.75 -9.24
N GLU A 328 -48.55 -31.86 -9.59
CA GLU A 328 -47.17 -31.92 -9.10
C GLU A 328 -47.11 -31.79 -7.57
N ALA A 329 -47.83 -30.81 -7.00
CA ALA A 329 -47.93 -30.61 -5.55
C ALA A 329 -48.67 -31.73 -4.81
N GLN A 330 -49.55 -32.49 -5.48
CA GLN A 330 -50.17 -33.68 -4.89
C GLN A 330 -49.19 -34.85 -4.89
N ASN A 331 -48.47 -35.08 -6.00
CA ASN A 331 -47.41 -36.08 -6.06
C ASN A 331 -46.29 -35.82 -5.05
N GLU A 332 -45.87 -34.57 -4.87
CA GLU A 332 -44.90 -34.20 -3.83
C GLU A 332 -45.44 -34.52 -2.44
N ARG A 333 -46.70 -34.17 -2.15
CA ARG A 333 -47.34 -34.52 -0.87
C ARG A 333 -47.43 -36.02 -0.64
N ASP A 334 -47.72 -36.81 -1.68
CA ASP A 334 -47.82 -38.26 -1.59
C ASP A 334 -46.43 -38.91 -1.40
N LEU A 335 -45.39 -38.38 -2.05
CA LEU A 335 -44.00 -38.78 -1.85
C LEU A 335 -43.51 -38.44 -0.44
N ASP A 336 -43.75 -37.22 0.04
CA ASP A 336 -43.41 -36.80 1.40
C ASP A 336 -44.14 -37.68 2.43
N THR A 337 -45.42 -37.99 2.19
CA THR A 337 -46.19 -38.89 3.07
C THR A 337 -45.61 -40.31 3.07
N ALA A 338 -45.16 -40.81 1.93
CA ALA A 338 -44.51 -42.12 1.82
C ALA A 338 -43.16 -42.17 2.56
N ASP A 339 -42.34 -41.12 2.43
CA ASP A 339 -41.08 -40.98 3.17
C ASP A 339 -41.31 -40.88 4.68
N LEU A 340 -42.35 -40.15 5.11
CA LEU A 340 -42.76 -40.06 6.52
C LEU A 340 -43.26 -41.39 7.07
N ASN A 341 -43.93 -42.22 6.25
CA ASN A 341 -44.38 -43.57 6.64
C ASN A 341 -43.23 -44.58 6.79
N HIS A 342 -42.03 -44.28 6.29
CA HIS A 342 -40.83 -45.07 6.51
C HIS A 342 -40.11 -44.75 7.84
N LEU A 343 -40.56 -43.74 8.59
CA LEU A 343 -40.10 -43.51 9.95
C LEU A 343 -40.57 -44.68 10.83
N ARG A 344 -39.62 -45.47 11.34
CA ARG A 344 -39.92 -46.48 12.37
C ARG A 344 -40.56 -45.76 13.56
N VAL A 345 -41.84 -46.03 13.81
CA VAL A 345 -42.47 -45.76 15.09
C VAL A 345 -41.69 -46.58 16.11
N VAL A 346 -40.96 -45.91 17.00
CA VAL A 346 -40.38 -46.57 18.17
C VAL A 346 -41.56 -46.81 19.10
N ASP A 347 -42.09 -48.03 19.09
CA ASP A 347 -43.08 -48.46 20.07
C ASP A 347 -42.41 -48.46 21.45
N ASN A 348 -42.61 -47.39 22.20
CA ASN A 348 -42.32 -47.35 23.63
C ASN A 348 -43.39 -48.16 24.39
N SER A 349 -43.44 -49.48 24.16
CA SER A 349 -44.08 -50.38 25.12
C SER A 349 -43.08 -50.61 26.27
N PRO A 350 -43.48 -50.37 27.53
CA PRO A 350 -42.55 -50.36 28.64
C PRO A 350 -42.38 -51.79 29.15
N GLU A 351 -41.47 -52.58 28.60
CA GLU A 351 -41.06 -53.82 29.26
C GLU A 351 -39.62 -54.23 28.92
N GLY A 352 -38.73 -53.97 29.89
CA GLY A 352 -37.88 -55.04 30.42
C GLY A 352 -36.56 -55.35 29.73
N ILE A 353 -35.50 -54.90 30.41
CA ILE A 353 -34.19 -55.55 30.58
C ILE A 353 -33.06 -55.10 29.62
N LEU A 354 -32.11 -54.41 30.26
CA LEU A 354 -30.79 -53.97 29.81
C LEU A 354 -29.92 -55.08 29.21
N LYS A 355 -29.15 -54.74 28.18
CA LYS A 355 -27.67 -54.85 28.18
C LYS A 355 -27.04 -53.95 27.10
N PRO A 356 -25.85 -53.38 27.35
CA PRO A 356 -25.23 -52.36 26.51
C PRO A 356 -24.43 -53.01 25.39
N LEU A 357 -24.40 -52.43 24.19
CA LEU A 357 -23.18 -52.43 23.37
C LEU A 357 -23.22 -51.48 22.15
N ALA A 358 -22.09 -50.80 21.98
CA ALA A 358 -21.44 -50.36 20.74
C ALA A 358 -21.97 -49.12 19.99
N GLU A 359 -21.16 -48.06 20.08
CA GLU A 359 -21.06 -47.00 19.08
C GLU A 359 -20.85 -47.58 17.67
N LYS A 360 -21.71 -47.19 16.72
CA LYS A 360 -21.30 -47.02 15.32
C LYS A 360 -21.86 -45.73 14.76
N THR A 361 -20.93 -44.90 14.33
CA THR A 361 -21.04 -43.61 13.66
C THR A 361 -21.94 -43.69 12.41
N GLY A 362 -23.01 -42.88 12.39
CA GLY A 362 -23.86 -42.68 11.22
C GLY A 362 -24.18 -41.19 11.01
N SER A 363 -23.51 -40.59 10.03
CA SER A 363 -23.85 -39.34 9.31
C SER A 363 -24.54 -38.21 10.09
N SER A 364 -23.76 -37.28 10.62
CA SER A 364 -24.19 -36.06 11.30
C SER A 364 -24.87 -35.00 10.42
N ARG A 365 -25.14 -35.29 9.13
CA ARG A 365 -25.73 -34.30 8.20
C ARG A 365 -27.25 -34.18 8.28
N SER A 366 -27.96 -35.21 8.72
CA SER A 366 -29.44 -35.16 8.82
C SER A 366 -29.95 -34.46 10.08
N ALA A 367 -29.20 -34.55 11.20
CA ALA A 367 -29.60 -33.91 12.47
C ALA A 367 -29.41 -32.39 12.48
N ALA A 368 -28.46 -31.85 11.70
CA ALA A 368 -28.20 -30.41 11.63
C ALA A 368 -29.26 -29.67 10.81
N PHE A 369 -29.85 -30.31 9.79
CA PHE A 369 -30.88 -29.69 8.94
C PHE A 369 -32.22 -29.56 9.68
N LEU A 370 -32.59 -30.56 10.48
CA LEU A 370 -33.82 -30.52 11.28
C LEU A 370 -33.79 -29.48 12.41
N ARG A 371 -32.62 -29.15 12.96
CA ARG A 371 -32.49 -28.07 13.95
C ARG A 371 -32.61 -26.66 13.35
N LEU A 372 -32.27 -26.48 12.08
CA LEU A 372 -32.34 -25.16 11.42
C LEU A 372 -33.79 -24.75 11.09
N VAL A 373 -34.64 -25.73 10.77
CA VAL A 373 -36.04 -25.48 10.39
C VAL A 373 -36.92 -25.20 11.62
N VAL A 374 -36.65 -25.84 12.76
CA VAL A 374 -37.45 -25.65 13.99
C VAL A 374 -37.15 -24.31 14.69
N ASN A 375 -35.93 -23.78 14.56
CA ASN A 375 -35.57 -22.50 15.19
C ASN A 375 -36.01 -21.27 14.38
N ALA A 376 -36.31 -21.42 13.09
CA ALA A 376 -36.74 -20.29 12.24
C ALA A 376 -38.18 -19.82 12.54
N ASP A 377 -39.02 -20.69 13.10
CA ASP A 377 -40.43 -20.36 13.40
C ASP A 377 -40.63 -19.71 14.79
N HIS A 378 -39.58 -19.62 15.62
CA HIS A 378 -39.69 -19.07 16.99
C HIS A 378 -39.11 -17.66 17.19
N GLU A 379 -38.44 -17.05 16.20
CA GLU A 379 -37.85 -15.70 16.34
C GLU A 379 -38.65 -14.56 15.67
N ALA A 380 -39.83 -14.83 15.11
CA ALA A 380 -40.65 -13.80 14.45
C ALA A 380 -41.77 -13.18 15.32
N ASN A 381 -41.81 -13.45 16.63
CA ASN A 381 -42.75 -12.81 17.56
C ASN A 381 -42.07 -12.56 18.91
N HIS A 382 -41.31 -11.46 19.02
CA HIS A 382 -41.27 -10.57 20.19
C HIS A 382 -40.25 -9.44 19.95
N GLU A 383 -40.71 -8.22 20.26
CA GLU A 383 -40.06 -6.89 20.23
C GLU A 383 -40.10 -6.10 18.90
#